data_AF-A0A8X6HAU8-F1
#
_entry.id   AF-A0A8X6HAU8-F1
#
_cell.length_a   1.000
_cell.length_b   1.000
_cell.length_c   1.000
_cell.angle_alpha   90.00
_cell.angle_beta   90.00
_cell.angle_gamma   90.00
#
_symmetry.space_group_name_H-M   'P 1'
#
loop_
_entity.id
_entity.type
_entity.pdbx_description
1 polymer ?
#
loop_
_entity_poly.entity_id
_entity_poly.type
_entity_poly.pdbx_seq_one_letter_code
_entity_poly.pdbx_strand_id
1 'polypeptide(L)'
;MARQVMIRQGRLRNTNESQNLTDGMTLCLANAYFFLKGTARMWYENNEENLSSWGKFQEQLKIAFGSTELFIKQAERELKNRAQKTGESTQTLKVRLSKCARTLP
;
A
#
# COMPACT_ATOMS: atom_id res chain seq x y z
N MET A 1 13.09 6.82 17.17
CA MET A 1 12.41 6.22 18.35
C MET A 1 10.91 6.28 18.10
N ALA A 2 10.29 5.15 17.75
CA ALA A 2 8.87 5.10 17.41
C ALA A 2 8.02 5.32 18.67
N ARG A 3 7.15 6.33 18.66
CA ARG A 3 6.19 6.57 19.74
C ARG A 3 5.07 5.52 19.64
N GLN A 4 5.21 4.46 20.42
CA GLN A 4 4.19 3.43 20.55
C GLN A 4 3.04 3.98 21.39
N VAL A 5 1.99 4.49 20.73
CA VAL A 5 0.75 4.90 21.42
C VAL A 5 -0.12 3.65 21.60
N MET A 6 0.02 3.01 22.77
CA MET A 6 -0.92 1.98 23.23
C MET A 6 -2.20 2.66 23.72
N ILE A 7 -3.32 2.51 22.99
CA ILE A 7 -4.65 2.83 23.55
C ILE A 7 -5.36 1.51 23.85
N ARG A 8 -5.27 1.10 25.12
CA ARG A 8 -6.12 0.05 25.70
C ARG A 8 -7.56 0.55 25.75
N GLN A 9 -8.48 -0.25 25.23
CA GLN A 9 -9.93 -0.08 25.36
C GLN A 9 -10.32 0.18 26.82
N GLY A 10 -10.79 1.39 27.13
CA GLY A 10 -11.12 1.79 28.49
C GLY A 10 -11.91 3.08 28.59
N ARG A 11 -13.25 2.96 28.55
CA ARG A 11 -14.25 3.87 29.14
C ARG A 11 -14.29 5.30 28.58
N LEU A 12 -15.20 5.49 27.61
CA LEU A 12 -15.64 6.80 27.11
C LEU A 12 -16.19 7.66 28.27
N ARG A 13 -15.49 8.73 28.63
CA ARG A 13 -16.06 9.86 29.37
C ARG A 13 -16.19 11.03 28.42
N ASN A 14 -17.40 11.58 28.44
CA ASN A 14 -17.97 12.53 27.51
C ASN A 14 -17.39 13.93 27.77
N THR A 15 -16.65 14.48 26.80
CA THR A 15 -16.41 15.92 26.65
C THR A 15 -16.05 16.20 25.17
N ASN A 16 -16.87 17.02 24.52
CA ASN A 16 -16.54 17.90 23.38
C ASN A 16 -16.64 17.28 21.96
N GLU A 17 -17.76 17.56 21.29
CA GLU A 17 -18.09 17.12 19.92
C GLU A 17 -17.11 17.55 18.81
N SER A 18 -16.14 18.44 19.08
CA SER A 18 -15.05 18.75 18.13
C SER A 18 -13.78 17.92 18.31
N GLN A 19 -13.63 17.19 19.44
CA GLN A 19 -12.49 16.29 19.69
C GLN A 19 -12.73 14.87 19.15
N ASN A 20 -13.98 14.48 18.89
CA ASN A 20 -14.32 13.13 18.39
C ASN A 20 -13.95 12.91 16.91
N LEU A 21 -13.96 13.96 16.08
CA LEU A 21 -13.63 13.85 14.65
C LEU A 21 -12.12 13.66 14.43
N THR A 22 -11.30 14.41 15.16
CA THR A 22 -9.84 14.28 15.09
C THR A 22 -9.35 12.98 15.72
N ASP A 23 -9.94 12.55 16.85
CA ASP A 23 -9.60 11.27 17.49
C ASP A 23 -9.94 10.06 16.58
N GLY A 24 -11.10 10.11 15.90
CA GLY A 24 -11.47 9.12 14.89
C GLY A 24 -10.54 9.08 13.68
N MET A 25 -10.09 10.25 13.18
CA MET A 25 -9.15 10.33 12.05
C MET A 25 -7.75 9.80 12.42
N THR A 26 -7.25 10.13 13.61
CA THR A 26 -5.97 9.61 14.11
C THR A 26 -6.05 8.11 14.38
N LEU A 27 -7.18 7.61 14.89
CA LEU A 27 -7.40 6.18 15.11
C LEU A 27 -7.41 5.39 13.79
N CYS A 28 -8.00 5.91 12.71
CA CYS A 28 -7.99 5.27 11.40
C CYS A 28 -6.58 5.08 10.84
N LEU A 29 -5.72 6.10 10.97
CA LEU A 29 -4.32 6.05 10.53
C LEU A 29 -3.49 5.05 11.36
N ALA A 30 -3.63 5.12 12.69
CA ALA A 30 -2.99 4.17 13.60
C ALA A 30 -3.41 2.71 13.31
N ASN A 31 -4.70 2.49 13.00
CA ASN A 31 -5.21 1.18 12.61
C ASN A 31 -4.62 0.71 11.27
N ALA A 32 -4.53 1.60 10.28
CA ALA A 32 -3.99 1.27 8.96
C ALA A 32 -2.54 0.77 9.05
N TYR A 33 -1.71 1.35 9.91
CA TYR A 33 -0.33 0.90 10.15
C TYR A 33 -0.24 -0.61 10.45
N PHE A 34 -1.16 -1.15 11.27
CA PHE A 34 -1.17 -2.58 11.62
C PHE A 34 -1.45 -3.50 10.43
N PHE A 35 -2.15 -3.03 9.41
CA PHE A 35 -2.43 -3.79 8.19
C PHE A 35 -1.31 -3.71 7.15
N LEU A 36 -0.40 -2.73 7.26
CA LEU A 36 0.73 -2.59 6.33
C LEU A 36 1.85 -3.58 6.67
N LYS A 37 2.52 -4.11 5.65
CA LYS A 37 3.67 -5.02 5.77
C LYS A 37 4.77 -4.65 4.78
N GLY A 38 6.01 -5.02 5.13
CA GLY A 38 7.18 -4.85 4.26
C GLY A 38 7.35 -3.42 3.76
N THR A 39 7.47 -3.25 2.44
CA THR A 39 7.68 -1.97 1.77
C THR A 39 6.59 -0.95 2.06
N ALA A 40 5.33 -1.37 2.17
CA ALA A 40 4.23 -0.44 2.46
C ALA A 40 4.30 0.11 3.89
N ARG A 41 4.79 -0.69 4.85
CA ARG A 41 5.00 -0.22 6.23
C ARG A 41 6.17 0.75 6.31
N MET A 42 7.31 0.41 5.71
CA MET A 42 8.47 1.32 5.66
C MET A 42 8.13 2.65 4.97
N TRP A 43 7.35 2.59 3.88
CA TRP A 43 6.85 3.80 3.23
C TRP A 43 5.99 4.65 4.16
N TYR A 44 5.09 4.04 4.92
CA TYR A 44 4.26 4.75 5.89
C TYR A 44 5.10 5.44 6.96
N GLU A 45 6.07 4.73 7.56
CA GLU A 45 6.96 5.28 8.60
C GLU A 45 7.76 6.49 8.08
N ASN A 46 8.24 6.43 6.84
CA ASN A 46 8.98 7.53 6.21
C ASN A 46 8.10 8.75 5.87
N ASN A 47 6.78 8.58 5.81
CA ASN A 47 5.85 9.63 5.40
C ASN A 47 4.87 10.02 6.52
N GLU A 48 4.98 9.43 7.72
CA GLU A 48 4.01 9.55 8.81
C GLU A 48 3.67 11.02 9.14
N GLU A 49 4.69 11.87 9.21
CA GLU A 49 4.54 13.31 9.49
C GLU A 49 3.70 14.04 8.42
N ASN A 50 3.70 13.55 7.19
CA ASN A 50 2.96 14.12 6.07
C ASN A 50 1.52 13.59 5.99
N LEU A 51 1.19 12.51 6.70
CA LEU A 51 -0.10 11.82 6.67
C LEU A 51 -1.08 12.36 7.73
N SER A 52 -1.42 13.65 7.65
CA SER A 52 -2.23 14.33 8.66
C SER A 52 -3.73 14.03 8.65
N SER A 53 -4.23 13.32 7.63
CA SER A 53 -5.64 12.93 7.52
C SER A 53 -5.79 11.63 6.75
N TRP A 54 -6.91 10.93 6.98
CA TRP A 54 -7.23 9.71 6.23
C TRP A 54 -7.28 9.93 4.72
N GLY A 55 -7.87 11.05 4.28
CA GLY A 55 -7.92 11.41 2.85
C GLY A 55 -6.53 11.59 2.25
N LYS A 56 -5.63 12.28 2.97
CA LYS A 56 -4.24 12.48 2.53
C LYS A 56 -3.46 11.16 2.49
N PHE A 57 -3.69 10.26 3.45
CA PHE A 57 -3.17 8.91 3.40
C PHE A 57 -3.64 8.14 2.18
N GLN A 58 -4.95 8.13 1.88
CA GLN A 58 -5.47 7.43 0.71
C GLN A 58 -4.90 7.99 -0.59
N GLU A 59 -4.76 9.31 -0.71
CA GLU A 59 -4.17 9.97 -1.88
C GLU A 59 -2.69 9.58 -2.04
N GLN A 60 -1.88 9.75 -0.99
CA GLN A 60 -0.45 9.44 -1.04
C GLN A 60 -0.20 7.95 -1.27
N LEU A 61 -1.04 7.07 -0.71
CA LEU A 61 -0.96 5.63 -0.94
C LEU A 61 -1.27 5.28 -2.40
N LYS A 62 -2.26 5.94 -3.02
CA LYS A 62 -2.54 5.78 -4.46
C LYS A 62 -1.42 6.31 -5.34
N ILE A 63 -0.77 7.40 -4.96
CA ILE A 63 0.38 7.91 -5.71
C ILE A 63 1.54 6.91 -5.63
N ALA A 64 1.84 6.41 -4.43
CA ALA A 64 2.97 5.51 -4.19
C ALA A 64 2.77 4.10 -4.75
N PHE A 65 1.55 3.55 -4.66
CA PHE A 65 1.27 2.14 -4.99
C PHE A 65 0.18 1.95 -6.06
N GLY A 66 -0.55 3.00 -6.41
CA GLY A 66 -1.66 2.93 -7.37
C GLY A 66 -1.25 3.15 -8.83
N SER A 67 0.01 3.51 -9.12
CA SER A 67 0.47 3.65 -10.51
C SER A 67 0.62 2.28 -11.18
N THR A 68 -0.40 1.91 -11.96
CA THR A 68 -0.37 0.75 -12.85
C THR A 68 0.66 0.93 -13.98
N GLU A 69 1.04 2.17 -14.30
CA GLU A 69 1.95 2.49 -15.41
C GLU A 69 3.34 1.85 -15.23
N LEU A 70 3.85 1.81 -14.00
CA LEU A 70 5.12 1.14 -13.70
C LEU A 70 5.00 -0.38 -13.93
N PHE A 71 3.89 -0.97 -13.53
CA PHE A 71 3.61 -2.39 -13.75
C PHE A 71 3.40 -2.71 -15.24
N ILE A 72 2.74 -1.83 -15.99
CA ILE A 72 2.56 -1.90 -17.45
C ILE A 72 3.92 -1.84 -18.14
N LYS A 73 4.73 -0.83 -17.86
CA LYS A 73 6.08 -0.68 -18.43
C LYS A 73 6.98 -1.88 -18.11
N GLN A 74 6.85 -2.44 -16.90
CA GLN A 74 7.57 -3.64 -16.51
C GLN A 74 7.07 -4.87 -17.28
N ALA A 75 5.75 -5.05 -17.40
CA ALA A 75 5.14 -6.14 -18.18
C ALA A 75 5.52 -6.06 -19.67
N GLU A 76 5.50 -4.86 -20.27
CA GLU A 76 5.95 -4.64 -21.65
C GLU A 76 7.42 -4.99 -21.84
N ARG A 77 8.30 -4.55 -20.92
CA ARG A 77 9.73 -4.87 -20.96
C ARG A 77 9.96 -6.37 -20.81
N GLU A 78 9.20 -7.02 -19.94
CA GLU A 78 9.29 -8.47 -19.77
C GLU A 78 8.87 -9.20 -21.03
N LEU A 79 7.78 -8.78 -21.70
CA LEU A 79 7.33 -9.36 -22.97
C LEU A 79 8.31 -9.13 -24.11
N LYS A 80 8.79 -7.90 -24.32
CA LYS A 80 9.70 -7.53 -25.42
C LYS A 80 11.01 -8.33 -25.40
N ASN A 81 11.51 -8.65 -24.21
CA ASN A 81 12.80 -9.32 -24.04
C ASN A 81 12.68 -10.84 -23.80
N ARG A 82 11.47 -11.44 -23.90
CA ARG A 82 11.31 -12.85 -23.54
C ARG A 82 11.45 -13.78 -24.73
N ALA A 83 12.43 -14.67 -24.60
CA ALA A 83 12.45 -15.98 -25.24
C ALA A 83 12.26 -17.07 -24.17
N GLN A 84 11.79 -18.25 -24.58
CA GLN A 84 11.77 -19.42 -23.72
C GLN A 84 13.21 -19.73 -23.28
N LYS A 85 13.47 -19.80 -21.97
CA LYS A 85 14.81 -20.13 -21.48
C LYS A 85 15.07 -21.63 -21.61
N THR A 86 16.34 -22.01 -21.80
CA THR A 86 16.77 -23.42 -21.75
C THR A 86 16.37 -24.03 -20.41
N GLY A 87 15.55 -25.09 -20.43
CA GLY A 87 15.01 -25.75 -19.24
C GLY A 87 13.70 -25.15 -18.69
N GLU A 88 13.18 -24.06 -19.25
CA GLU A 88 11.85 -23.55 -18.89
C GLU A 88 10.76 -24.37 -19.61
N SER A 89 9.85 -24.97 -18.82
CA SER A 89 8.68 -25.63 -19.39
C SER A 89 7.77 -24.61 -20.09
N THR A 90 7.19 -25.04 -21.21
CA THR A 90 6.20 -24.26 -21.98
C THR A 90 5.03 -23.79 -21.10
N GLN A 91 4.65 -24.57 -20.08
CA GLN A 91 3.57 -24.19 -19.16
C GLN A 91 3.96 -23.00 -18.27
N THR A 92 5.18 -23.00 -17.73
CA THR A 92 5.71 -21.90 -16.92
C THR A 92 5.80 -20.61 -17.72
N LEU A 93 6.24 -20.72 -18.98
CA LEU A 93 6.26 -19.60 -19.91
C LEU A 93 4.85 -19.04 -20.15
N LYS A 94 3.86 -19.89 -20.46
CA LYS A 94 2.46 -19.48 -20.65
C LYS A 94 1.88 -18.77 -19.44
N VAL A 95 2.12 -19.29 -18.23
CA VAL A 95 1.63 -18.67 -16.98
C VAL A 95 2.23 -17.28 -16.80
N ARG A 96 3.53 -17.10 -17.06
CA ARG A 96 4.17 -15.78 -16.96
C ARG A 96 3.69 -14.80 -18.04
N LEU A 97 3.58 -15.25 -19.29
CA LEU A 97 3.06 -14.43 -20.40
C LEU A 97 1.62 -13.97 -20.10
N SER A 98 0.76 -14.86 -19.61
CA SER A 98 -0.63 -14.50 -19.26
C SER A 98 -0.74 -13.52 -18.08
N LYS A 99 0.22 -13.53 -17.15
CA LYS A 99 0.29 -12.51 -16.09
C LYS A 99 0.67 -11.15 -16.66
N CYS A 100 1.68 -11.10 -17.53
CA CYS A 100 2.09 -9.87 -18.19
C CYS A 100 0.96 -9.29 -19.06
N ALA A 101 0.31 -10.14 -19.87
CA ALA A 101 -0.80 -9.73 -20.74
C ALA A 101 -1.98 -9.13 -19.97
N ARG A 102 -2.36 -9.70 -18.82
CA ARG A 102 -3.44 -9.16 -17.96
C ARG A 102 -3.11 -7.84 -17.28
N THR A 103 -1.84 -7.46 -17.26
CA THR A 103 -1.38 -6.20 -16.64
C THR A 103 -1.40 -5.04 -17.65
N LEU A 104 -1.50 -5.35 -18.94
CA LEU A 104 -1.62 -4.37 -20.02
C LEU A 104 -3.09 -3.99 -20.26
N PRO A 105 -3.37 -2.74 -20.66
CA PRO A 105 -4.72 -2.28 -21.00
C PRO A 105 -5.28 -2.94 -22.28
#